data_AF-A0A3C1K7B9-F1
#
_entry.id   AF-A0A3C1K7B9-F1
#
_cell.length_a   1.000
_cell.length_b   1.000
_cell.length_c   1.000
_cell.angle_alpha   90.00
_cell.angle_beta   90.00
_cell.angle_gamma   90.00
#
_symmetry.space_group_name_H-M   'P 1'
#
loop_
_entity.id
_entity.type
_entity.pdbx_description
1 polymer ?
#
loop_
_entity_poly.entity_id
_entity_poly.type
_entity_poly.pdbx_seq_one_letter_code
_entity_poly.pdbx_strand_id
1 'polypeptide(L)'
;MSICTRCLNKYAINPLQVEDACPTIVHEDVCVQGTVTITPSVVSGETRSFCLGKPIIGNCCGDLVQFCSFTVSQNIRVQIPLKFSATATAVPNGFVCSTP
;
A
#
# COMPACT_ATOMS: atom_id res chain seq x y z
N MET A 1 -74.76 40.81 10.86
CA MET A 1 -75.93 40.72 9.96
C MET A 1 -75.41 40.61 8.54
N SER A 2 -75.27 39.38 8.03
CA SER A 2 -75.23 39.07 6.59
C SER A 2 -75.17 37.55 6.47
N ILE A 3 -76.34 37.00 6.17
CA ILE A 3 -76.64 35.59 5.97
C ILE A 3 -76.05 35.20 4.61
N CYS A 4 -75.32 34.10 4.52
CA CYS A 4 -75.12 33.44 3.23
C CYS A 4 -75.63 32.00 3.34
N THR A 5 -76.77 31.80 2.69
CA THR A 5 -77.59 30.61 2.65
C THR A 5 -76.95 29.52 1.78
N ARG A 6 -77.17 28.28 2.19
CA ARG A 6 -76.89 26.98 1.56
C ARG A 6 -76.74 26.99 0.03
N CYS A 7 -75.75 26.24 -0.47
CA CYS A 7 -75.93 25.34 -1.60
C CYS A 7 -75.31 23.98 -1.24
N LEU A 8 -76.18 22.99 -1.01
CA LEU A 8 -75.83 21.57 -0.97
C LEU A 8 -75.50 21.15 -2.40
N ASN A 9 -74.24 20.82 -2.67
CA ASN A 9 -73.90 20.02 -3.84
C ASN A 9 -73.15 18.77 -3.36
N LYS A 10 -73.85 17.63 -3.46
CA LYS A 10 -73.29 16.30 -3.25
C LYS A 10 -72.36 15.98 -4.43
N TYR A 11 -71.08 16.28 -4.27
CA TYR A 11 -70.04 15.54 -4.97
C TYR A 11 -69.03 15.12 -3.91
N ALA A 12 -68.99 13.81 -3.65
CA ALA A 12 -67.93 13.19 -2.88
C ALA A 12 -66.64 13.34 -3.70
N ILE A 13 -65.89 14.40 -3.44
CA ILE A 13 -64.54 14.54 -3.97
C ILE A 13 -63.68 13.70 -3.03
N ASN A 14 -63.33 12.48 -3.45
CA ASN A 14 -62.25 11.74 -2.82
C ASN A 14 -60.96 12.55 -3.07
N PRO A 15 -60.28 13.09 -2.05
CA PRO A 15 -58.89 13.45 -2.26
C PRO A 15 -58.12 12.13 -2.39
N LEU A 16 -57.93 11.64 -3.61
CA LEU A 16 -56.74 10.86 -3.93
C LEU A 16 -55.57 11.86 -3.92
N GLN A 17 -55.23 12.36 -2.74
CA GLN A 17 -53.88 12.86 -2.50
C GLN A 17 -53.01 11.61 -2.47
N VAL A 18 -52.54 11.21 -3.65
CA VAL A 18 -51.30 10.45 -3.73
C VAL A 18 -50.26 11.38 -3.14
N GLU A 19 -49.88 11.09 -1.91
CA GLU A 19 -48.80 11.77 -1.22
C GLU A 19 -47.58 11.62 -2.13
N ASP A 20 -47.22 12.71 -2.80
CA ASP A 20 -46.03 12.76 -3.63
C ASP A 20 -44.86 12.74 -2.65
N ALA A 21 -44.39 11.53 -2.36
CA ALA A 21 -43.32 11.30 -1.41
C ALA A 21 -42.11 12.10 -1.86
N CYS A 22 -41.83 13.20 -1.17
CA CYS A 22 -40.64 13.99 -1.43
C CYS A 22 -39.43 13.07 -1.24
N PRO A 23 -38.60 12.83 -2.27
CA PRO A 23 -37.47 11.93 -2.14
C PRO A 23 -36.53 12.49 -1.07
N THR A 24 -36.42 11.77 0.03
CA THR A 24 -35.47 12.12 1.09
C THR A 24 -34.14 11.51 0.70
N ILE A 25 -33.19 12.35 0.27
CA ILE A 25 -31.83 11.90 -0.02
C ILE A 25 -31.14 11.73 1.34
N VAL A 26 -30.89 10.49 1.72
CA VAL A 26 -30.15 10.15 2.94
C VAL A 26 -28.67 10.10 2.58
N HIS A 27 -27.88 10.94 3.22
CA HIS A 27 -26.43 10.86 3.19
C HIS A 27 -25.97 10.09 4.43
N GLU A 28 -25.16 9.06 4.23
CA GLU A 28 -24.57 8.27 5.31
C GLU A 28 -23.05 8.49 5.30
N ASP A 29 -22.54 9.19 6.31
CA ASP A 29 -21.11 9.34 6.52
C ASP A 29 -20.58 8.10 7.25
N VAL A 30 -19.81 7.26 6.53
CA VAL A 30 -19.24 6.03 7.08
C VAL A 30 -17.75 6.20 7.33
N CYS A 31 -17.32 6.13 8.60
CA CYS A 31 -15.90 6.13 8.97
C CYS A 31 -15.42 4.70 9.20
N VAL A 32 -14.60 4.18 8.29
CA VAL A 32 -13.97 2.85 8.43
C VAL A 32 -12.55 2.96 8.97
N GLN A 33 -12.21 2.11 9.94
CA GLN A 33 -10.84 1.95 10.46
C GLN A 33 -10.33 0.54 10.14
N GLY A 34 -9.07 0.48 9.70
CA GLY A 34 -8.36 -0.77 9.48
C GLY A 34 -6.97 -0.75 10.07
N THR A 35 -6.53 -1.89 10.56
CA THR A 35 -5.13 -2.13 10.94
C THR A 35 -4.37 -2.62 9.72
N VAL A 36 -3.29 -1.93 9.36
CA VAL A 36 -2.38 -2.32 8.29
C VAL A 36 -1.15 -2.97 8.91
N THR A 37 -0.92 -4.24 8.59
CA THR A 37 0.28 -4.98 9.01
C THR A 37 1.17 -5.18 7.80
N ILE A 38 2.41 -4.71 7.88
CA ILE A 38 3.43 -4.90 6.84
C ILE A 38 4.47 -5.89 7.37
N THR A 39 4.61 -7.02 6.70
CA THR A 39 5.57 -8.06 7.03
C THR A 39 6.67 -8.13 5.96
N PRO A 40 7.83 -7.48 6.17
CA PRO A 40 8.97 -7.61 5.28
C PRO A 40 9.65 -8.98 5.44
N SER A 41 10.26 -9.48 4.35
CA SER A 41 11.05 -10.71 4.32
C SER A 41 12.23 -10.57 3.37
N VAL A 42 13.40 -11.02 3.82
CA VAL A 42 14.64 -11.04 3.05
C VAL A 42 15.21 -12.44 3.08
N VAL A 43 15.47 -13.02 1.91
CA VAL A 43 16.08 -14.34 1.77
C VAL A 43 17.35 -14.21 0.94
N SER A 44 18.48 -14.62 1.50
CA SER A 44 19.75 -14.73 0.77
C SER A 44 19.84 -16.09 0.08
N GLY A 45 20.18 -16.09 -1.20
CA GLY A 45 20.52 -17.29 -1.96
C GLY A 45 21.99 -17.69 -1.78
N GLU A 46 22.40 -18.70 -2.56
CA GLU A 46 23.79 -19.18 -2.56
C GLU A 46 24.75 -18.09 -3.06
N THR A 47 25.77 -17.78 -2.24
CA THR A 47 26.79 -16.80 -2.61
C THR A 47 27.87 -17.45 -3.47
N ARG A 48 28.29 -16.76 -4.53
CA ARG A 48 29.36 -17.22 -5.44
C ARG A 48 30.45 -16.17 -5.54
N SER A 49 31.70 -16.61 -5.61
CA SER A 49 32.86 -15.75 -5.85
C SER A 49 33.59 -16.19 -7.12
N PHE A 50 34.02 -15.22 -7.93
CA PHE A 50 34.71 -15.44 -9.18
C PHE A 50 36.00 -14.63 -9.22
N CYS A 51 37.09 -15.24 -9.64
CA CYS A 51 38.31 -14.51 -9.99
C CYS A 51 38.11 -13.84 -11.34
N LEU A 52 38.25 -12.52 -11.38
CA LEU A 52 38.20 -11.75 -12.62
C LEU A 52 39.62 -11.63 -13.19
N GLY A 53 39.90 -12.47 -14.19
CA GLY A 53 41.21 -12.52 -14.83
C GLY A 53 42.28 -13.20 -13.96
N LYS A 54 43.52 -13.11 -14.43
CA LYS A 54 44.69 -13.68 -13.75
C LYS A 54 45.18 -12.74 -12.64
N PRO A 55 45.79 -13.28 -11.58
CA PRO A 55 46.43 -12.46 -10.57
C PRO A 55 47.58 -11.68 -11.20
N ILE A 56 47.72 -10.42 -10.82
CA ILE A 56 48.79 -9.54 -11.24
C ILE A 56 49.82 -9.53 -10.12
N ILE A 57 51.02 -10.02 -10.43
CA ILE A 57 52.18 -9.84 -9.57
C ILE A 57 52.72 -8.44 -9.87
N GLY A 58 52.85 -7.60 -8.83
CA GLY A 58 53.41 -6.27 -8.96
C GLY A 58 54.86 -6.30 -9.44
N ASN A 59 55.35 -5.17 -9.95
CA ASN A 59 56.74 -5.06 -10.39
C ASN A 59 57.69 -5.41 -9.24
N CYS A 60 58.52 -6.42 -9.45
CA CYS A 60 59.63 -6.77 -8.57
C CYS A 60 60.90 -6.10 -9.13
N CYS A 61 61.02 -4.79 -8.92
CA CYS A 61 62.21 -4.05 -9.34
C CYS A 61 63.28 -4.21 -8.25
N GLY A 62 64.29 -5.03 -8.49
CA GLY A 62 65.40 -5.26 -7.56
C GLY A 62 66.40 -6.29 -8.09
N ASP A 63 67.55 -6.36 -7.44
CA ASP A 63 68.59 -7.34 -7.76
C ASP A 63 68.18 -8.75 -7.31
N LEU A 64 68.83 -9.76 -7.89
CA LEU A 64 68.62 -11.16 -7.51
C LEU A 64 69.10 -11.36 -6.06
N VAL A 65 68.16 -11.57 -5.16
CA VAL A 65 68.40 -11.75 -3.72
C VAL A 65 67.88 -13.10 -3.26
N GLN A 66 68.43 -13.62 -2.15
CA GLN A 66 68.03 -14.91 -1.58
C GLN A 66 66.56 -14.93 -1.13
N PHE A 67 66.01 -13.77 -0.76
CA PHE A 67 64.62 -13.60 -0.35
C PHE A 67 64.05 -12.31 -0.94
N CYS A 68 62.88 -12.38 -1.57
CA CYS A 68 62.17 -11.20 -2.07
C CYS A 68 60.73 -11.15 -1.55
N SER A 69 60.16 -9.96 -1.53
CA SER A 69 58.75 -9.71 -1.21
C SER A 69 58.12 -8.94 -2.35
N PHE A 70 56.95 -9.37 -2.79
CA PHE A 70 56.18 -8.70 -3.83
C PHE A 70 54.69 -8.71 -3.49
N THR A 71 53.97 -7.77 -4.08
CA THR A 71 52.52 -7.65 -3.92
C THR A 71 51.82 -8.44 -5.01
N VAL A 72 50.78 -9.19 -4.64
CA VAL A 72 49.88 -9.84 -5.58
C VAL A 72 48.53 -9.15 -5.51
N SER A 73 47.99 -8.76 -6.66
CA SER A 73 46.66 -8.18 -6.81
C SER A 73 45.75 -9.13 -7.59
N GLN A 74 44.55 -9.39 -7.10
CA GLN A 74 43.53 -10.21 -7.77
C GLN A 74 42.18 -9.54 -7.62
N ASN A 75 41.54 -9.25 -8.74
CA ASN A 75 40.15 -8.79 -8.74
C ASN A 75 39.22 -9.98 -8.50
N ILE A 76 38.35 -9.87 -7.51
CA ILE A 76 37.34 -10.88 -7.18
C ILE A 76 35.96 -10.25 -7.31
N ARG A 77 35.05 -10.95 -7.99
CA ARG A 77 33.63 -10.60 -8.06
C ARG A 77 32.86 -11.52 -7.13
N VAL A 78 32.09 -10.95 -6.21
CA VAL A 78 31.18 -11.71 -5.36
C VAL A 78 29.75 -11.45 -5.82
N GLN A 79 28.99 -12.53 -6.05
CA GLN A 79 27.59 -12.50 -6.37
C GLN A 79 26.80 -13.02 -5.18
N ILE A 80 25.95 -12.16 -4.62
CA ILE A 80 25.06 -12.48 -3.50
C ILE A 80 23.63 -12.29 -3.99
N PRO A 81 22.90 -13.38 -4.29
CA PRO A 81 21.49 -13.29 -4.64
C PRO A 81 20.68 -12.90 -3.41
N LEU A 82 19.91 -11.82 -3.51
CA LEU A 82 18.98 -11.39 -2.46
C LEU A 82 17.57 -11.32 -3.03
N LYS A 83 16.61 -11.91 -2.32
CA LYS A 83 15.19 -11.76 -2.61
C LYS A 83 14.54 -10.96 -1.50
N PHE A 84 14.04 -9.79 -1.86
CA PHE A 84 13.24 -8.93 -0.99
C PHE A 84 11.76 -9.14 -1.29
N SER A 85 10.96 -9.24 -0.25
CA SER A 85 9.51 -9.27 -0.37
C SER A 85 8.87 -8.59 0.84
N ALA A 86 7.66 -8.09 0.66
CA ALA A 86 6.86 -7.59 1.77
C ALA A 86 5.40 -7.99 1.52
N THR A 87 4.72 -8.45 2.57
CA THR A 87 3.29 -8.72 2.53
C THR A 87 2.58 -7.67 3.35
N ALA A 88 1.63 -6.96 2.75
CA ALA A 88 0.77 -6.02 3.45
C ALA A 88 -0.62 -6.63 3.60
N THR A 89 -1.15 -6.66 4.82
CA THR A 89 -2.53 -7.07 5.11
C THR A 89 -3.26 -5.91 5.77
N ALA A 90 -4.47 -5.63 5.31
CA ALA A 90 -5.36 -4.66 5.92
C ALA A 90 -6.56 -5.40 6.48
N VAL A 91 -6.75 -5.32 7.80
CA VAL A 91 -7.90 -5.92 8.48
C VAL A 91 -8.76 -4.78 9.02
N PRO A 92 -10.01 -4.62 8.55
CA PRO A 92 -10.96 -3.70 9.16
C PRO A 92 -11.13 -4.07 10.64
N ASN A 93 -10.89 -3.13 11.54
CA ASN A 93 -10.97 -3.39 12.98
C ASN A 93 -11.89 -2.42 13.73
N GLY A 94 -12.63 -1.57 13.02
CA GLY A 94 -13.68 -0.78 13.64
C GLY A 94 -14.31 0.25 12.72
N PHE A 95 -15.32 0.91 13.28
CA PHE A 95 -15.85 2.17 12.78
C PHE A 95 -15.52 3.23 13.83
N VAL A 96 -14.78 4.25 13.44
CA VAL A 96 -14.42 5.35 14.36
C VAL A 96 -15.27 6.55 13.99
N CYS A 97 -16.47 6.60 14.56
CA CYS A 97 -17.36 7.76 14.45
C CYS A 97 -17.38 8.47 15.80
N SER A 98 -16.33 9.20 16.16
CA SER A 98 -16.31 10.09 17.34
C SER A 98 -15.27 11.22 17.22
N THR A 99 -15.65 12.24 16.44
CA THR A 99 -15.35 13.71 16.55
C THR A 99 -13.92 14.26 16.33
N PRO A 100 -13.81 15.52 15.83
CA PRO A 100 -12.97 15.97 14.71
C PRO A 100 -11.48 16.21 15.00
#